data_AF-A0AAW9J8Y4-F1
#
_entry.id   AF-A0AAW9J8Y4-F1
#
_cell.length_a   1.000
_cell.length_b   1.000
_cell.length_c   1.000
_cell.angle_alpha   90.00
_cell.angle_beta   90.00
_cell.angle_gamma   90.00
#
_symmetry.space_group_name_H-M   'P 1'
#
loop_
_entity.id
_entity.type
_entity.pdbx_description
1 polymer ?
#
loop_
_entity_poly.entity_id
_entity_poly.type
_entity_poly.pdbx_seq_one_letter_code
_entity_poly.pdbx_strand_id
1 'polypeptide(L)' 'MFRGVNRHESDLIDGRAITKDDIKEDLAIMKQFNVNAIRTSHYPNNPYTYALADELGLYICDEANIESHKG' A
#
# COMPACT_ATOMS: atom_id res chain seq x y z
N MET A 1 7.36 -4.45 -17.08
CA MET A 1 6.27 -5.38 -16.68
C MET A 1 6.02 -5.20 -15.19
N PHE A 2 4.80 -4.84 -14.79
CA PHE A 2 4.43 -4.71 -13.37
C PHE A 2 3.99 -6.07 -12.80
N ARG A 3 4.55 -6.43 -11.65
CA ARG A 3 4.13 -7.53 -10.78
C ARG A 3 3.51 -6.88 -9.54
N GLY A 4 2.29 -6.39 -9.74
CA GLY A 4 1.64 -5.49 -8.80
C GLY A 4 0.58 -6.15 -7.94
N VAL A 5 0.31 -5.55 -6.78
CA VAL A 5 -0.79 -5.89 -5.88
C VAL A 5 -1.60 -4.64 -5.53
N ASN A 6 -2.89 -4.81 -5.21
CA ASN A 6 -3.69 -3.77 -4.58
C ASN A 6 -3.54 -3.90 -3.07
N ARG A 7 -3.34 -2.79 -2.36
CA ARG A 7 -3.18 -2.78 -0.91
C ARG A 7 -4.11 -1.73 -0.30
N HIS A 8 -4.98 -2.18 0.61
CA HIS A 8 -5.66 -1.32 1.57
C HIS A 8 -4.80 -1.11 2.82
N GLU A 9 -4.93 0.04 3.45
CA GLU A 9 -4.40 0.26 4.81
C GLU A 9 -5.42 -0.18 5.83
N SER A 10 -5.28 -1.44 6.25
CA SER A 10 -6.15 -2.08 7.22
C SER A 10 -5.36 -3.02 8.12
N ASP A 11 -5.62 -2.91 9.41
CA ASP A 11 -5.19 -3.83 10.45
C ASP A 11 -6.43 -4.50 11.09
N LEU A 12 -6.24 -5.71 11.64
CA LEU A 12 -7.32 -6.50 12.24
C LEU A 12 -7.85 -5.87 13.55
N ILE A 13 -6.97 -5.23 14.32
CA ILE A 13 -7.26 -4.70 15.65
C ILE A 13 -7.61 -3.21 15.55
N ASP A 14 -6.74 -2.44 14.88
CA ASP A 14 -6.82 -0.97 14.83
C ASP A 14 -7.53 -0.43 13.57
N GLY A 15 -8.00 -1.33 12.69
CA GLY A 15 -8.72 -0.95 11.48
C GLY A 15 -7.84 -0.10 10.56
N ARG A 16 -8.27 1.11 10.21
CA ARG A 16 -7.49 2.00 9.32
C ARG A 16 -6.33 2.72 10.01
N ALA A 17 -6.22 2.63 11.34
CA ALA A 17 -5.18 3.31 12.10
C ALA A 17 -3.87 2.51 12.15
N ILE A 18 -3.40 2.04 10.99
CA ILE A 18 -2.21 1.20 10.90
C ILE A 18 -0.96 1.96 11.37
N THR A 19 -0.01 1.22 11.95
CA THR A 19 1.26 1.73 12.43
C THR A 19 2.34 1.73 11.34
N LYS A 20 3.47 2.36 11.63
CA LYS A 20 4.64 2.30 10.74
C LYS A 20 5.22 0.88 10.65
N ASP A 21 5.07 0.08 11.70
CA ASP A 21 5.61 -1.28 11.70
C ASP A 21 4.74 -2.22 10.86
N ASP A 22 3.42 -2.04 10.86
CA ASP A 22 2.51 -2.75 9.94
C ASP A 22 2.87 -2.43 8.47
N ILE A 23 3.12 -1.15 8.16
CA ILE A 23 3.55 -0.73 6.81
C ILE A 23 4.89 -1.38 6.43
N LYS A 24 5.86 -1.46 7.35
CA LYS A 24 7.14 -2.11 7.08
C LYS A 24 6.98 -3.59 6.81
N GLU A 25 6.18 -4.27 7.63
CA GLU A 25 5.92 -5.70 7.49
C GLU A 25 5.27 -6.01 6.14
N ASP A 26 4.20 -5.31 5.79
CA ASP A 26 3.50 -5.45 4.50
C ASP A 26 4.46 -5.32 3.31
N LEU A 27 5.22 -4.22 3.27
CA LEU A 27 6.10 -3.91 2.14
C LEU A 27 7.30 -4.86 2.07
N ALA A 28 7.82 -5.30 3.22
CA ALA A 28 8.88 -6.30 3.27
C ALA A 28 8.41 -7.65 2.76
N ILE A 29 7.22 -8.11 3.16
CA ILE A 29 6.61 -9.34 2.65
C ILE A 29 6.43 -9.23 1.13
N MET A 30 5.85 -8.14 0.62
CA MET A 30 5.69 -7.93 -0.82
C MET A 30 7.02 -8.08 -1.58
N LYS A 31 8.10 -7.48 -1.08
CA LYS A 31 9.44 -7.60 -1.68
C LYS A 31 9.96 -9.05 -1.66
N GLN A 32 9.79 -9.78 -0.55
CA GLN A 32 10.19 -11.18 -0.43
C GLN A 32 9.47 -12.08 -1.46
N PHE A 33 8.25 -11.72 -1.85
CA PHE A 33 7.45 -12.43 -2.85
C PHE A 33 7.55 -11.82 -4.26
N ASN A 34 8.63 -11.09 -4.56
CA ASN A 34 8.94 -10.55 -5.90
C ASN A 34 7.93 -9.54 -6.46
N VAL A 35 7.07 -8.97 -5.62
CA VAL A 35 6.23 -7.82 -5.97
C VAL A 35 7.12 -6.62 -6.27
N ASN A 36 6.79 -5.86 -7.32
CA ASN A 36 7.53 -4.66 -7.69
C ASN A 36 6.65 -3.40 -7.81
N ALA A 37 5.34 -3.52 -7.63
CA ALA A 37 4.42 -2.39 -7.71
C ALA A 37 3.26 -2.52 -6.72
N ILE A 38 2.76 -1.40 -6.21
CA ILE A 38 1.59 -1.32 -5.33
C ILE A 38 0.62 -0.28 -5.90
N ARG A 39 -0.68 -0.59 -5.87
CA ARG A 39 -1.75 0.38 -6.07
C ARG A 39 -2.41 0.70 -4.72
N THR A 40 -2.54 1.99 -4.39
CA THR A 40 -3.14 2.47 -3.14
C THR A 40 -4.67 2.45 -3.23
N SER A 41 -5.25 1.25 -3.35
CA SER A 41 -6.69 1.05 -3.46
C SER A 41 -7.39 1.53 -2.18
N HIS A 42 -8.34 2.48 -2.20
CA HIS A 42 -8.79 3.35 -3.30
C HIS A 42 -8.70 4.81 -2.83
N TYR A 43 -7.55 5.14 -2.23
CA TYR A 43 -7.30 6.41 -1.56
C TYR A 43 -5.79 6.60 -1.35
N PRO A 44 -5.34 7.86 -1.14
CA PRO A 44 -3.96 8.08 -0.74
C PRO A 44 -3.67 7.39 0.60
N ASN A 45 -2.55 6.68 0.66
CA ASN A 45 -2.10 5.95 1.85
C ASN A 45 -1.34 6.88 2.82
N ASN A 46 -0.87 6.35 3.94
CA ASN A 46 0.01 7.05 4.85
C ASN A 46 1.27 7.58 4.12
N PRO A 47 1.72 8.83 4.36
CA PRO A 47 2.94 9.38 3.76
C PRO A 47 4.18 8.49 3.93
N TYR A 48 4.24 7.72 5.03
CA TYR A 48 5.34 6.80 5.29
C TYR A 48 5.42 5.65 4.28
N THR A 49 4.29 5.19 3.71
CA THR A 49 4.29 4.16 2.66
C THR A 49 5.06 4.59 1.43
N TYR A 50 4.92 5.85 1.01
CA TYR A 50 5.62 6.38 -0.16
C TYR A 50 7.13 6.51 0.12
N ALA A 51 7.50 7.05 1.27
CA ALA A 51 8.90 7.15 1.67
C ALA A 51 9.57 5.77 1.74
N LEU A 52 8.89 4.77 2.30
CA LEU A 52 9.43 3.41 2.36
C LEU A 52 9.44 2.72 0.99
N ALA A 53 8.48 3.00 0.12
CA ALA A 53 8.47 2.50 -1.26
C ALA A 53 9.66 3.06 -2.07
N ASP A 54 10.02 4.34 -1.87
CA ASP A 54 11.22 4.95 -2.46
C ASP A 54 12.49 4.20 -2.00
N GLU A 55 12.60 3.91 -0.70
CA GLU A 55 13.74 3.17 -0.14
C GLU A 55 13.83 1.72 -0.64
N LEU A 56 12.69 1.03 -0.71
CA LEU A 56 12.62 -0.38 -1.10
C LEU A 56 12.62 -0.60 -2.62
N GLY A 57 12.47 0.45 -3.42
CA GLY A 57 12.32 0.35 -4.88
C GLY A 57 11.04 -0.38 -5.28
N LEU A 58 9.89 0.21 -4.93
CA LEU A 58 8.55 -0.23 -5.32
C LEU A 58 7.87 0.86 -6.15
N TYR A 59 7.33 0.50 -7.32
CA TYR A 59 6.51 1.44 -8.09
C TYR A 59 5.16 1.66 -7.40
N ILE A 60 4.69 2.90 -7.31
CA ILE A 60 3.39 3.24 -6.71
C ILE A 60 2.44 3.78 -7.78
N CYS A 61 1.21 3.24 -7.81
CA CYS A 61 0.06 3.86 -8.45
C CYS A 61 -0.77 4.53 -7.35
N ASP A 62 -0.61 5.85 -7.22
CA ASP A 62 -1.30 6.65 -6.22
C ASP A 62 -2.72 7.01 -6.69
N GLU A 63 -3.73 6.60 -5.93
CA GLU A 63 -5.13 6.74 -6.28
C GLU A 63 -5.84 7.79 -5.43
N ALA A 64 -6.55 8.73 -6.07
CA ALA A 64 -7.37 9.70 -5.36
C ALA A 64 -8.55 9.01 -4.66
N ASN A 65 -8.95 9.55 -3.50
CA ASN A 65 -10.07 9.04 -2.71
C ASN A 65 -11.42 9.45 -3.31
N ILE A 66 -11.77 8.89 -4.48
CA ILE A 66 -13.00 9.18 -5.21
C ILE A 66 -13.58 7.88 -5.77
N GLU A 67 -14.57 7.32 -5.07
CA GLU A 67 -15.30 6.14 -5.50
C GLU A 67 -16.81 6.42 -5.44
N SER A 68 -17.54 6.10 -6.51
CA SER A 68 -18.99 6.34 -6.61
C SER A 68 -19.79 5.10 -6.99
N HIS A 69 -19.19 3.91 -6.79
CA HIS A 69 -19.90 2.65 -6.95
C HIS A 69 -21.08 2.64 -5.98
N LYS A 70 -22.29 2.58 -6.54
CA LYS A 70 -23.52 2.35 -5.78
C LYS A 70 -23.90 0.90 -5.98
N GLY A 71 -24.14 0.18 -4.89
CA GLY A 71 -24.71 -1.17 -4.92
C GLY A 71 -26.11 -1.19 -5.49
#